data_AF-A0A6I6DH37-F1
#
_entry.id   AF-A0A6I6DH37-F1
#
_cell.length_a   1.000
_cell.length_b   1.000
_cell.length_c   1.000
_cell.angle_alpha   90.00
_cell.angle_beta   90.00
_cell.angle_gamma   90.00
#
_symmetry.space_group_name_H-M   'P 1'
#
loop_
_entity.id
_entity.type
_entity.pdbx_description
1 polymer ?
#
loop_
_entity_poly.entity_id
_entity_poly.type
_entity_poly.pdbx_seq_one_letter_code
_entity_poly.pdbx_strand_id
1 'polypeptide(L)'
;MQNYRHLLEMTDETGMLQFSNIDIPNPASGYTLDDNARALMVAINMGPSGKEYALRYANFLFNAQQQDGSWSNFYIHGQFLPYFDSQDSVGRALLACALGRLSKIPEIKKLCGKMLENNIPKVHEFNSPRAISYALIGLCKGKIPGYSKKKLNDLVLQLSDQLIAMYQKNNTDEWHWFENYLTYCNGILPNAMFSVYGFNGDKRALKIGHESLSFLNNILFEEGYLNIVGNNGWYHKGQELPRFDQQPVDAASIAFACLEAYETIGKKEYLDLAKLAHQWYYGKNYHNIPLFNEKTGGCYDALTEEGVNLNQGAEAVLSLLLTDLAIEKAQNVQLSEEQPG
;
A
#
# COMPACT_ATOMS: atom_id res chain seq x y z
N MET A 1 -2.12 -13.35 -15.74
CA MET A 1 -0.64 -13.44 -15.71
C MET A 1 -0.13 -12.02 -15.63
N GLN A 2 0.70 -11.71 -14.65
CA GLN A 2 1.21 -10.35 -14.44
C GLN A 2 2.02 -9.89 -15.66
N ASN A 3 1.77 -8.67 -16.11
CA ASN A 3 2.54 -8.06 -17.19
C ASN A 3 3.48 -7.00 -16.61
N TYR A 4 4.77 -7.35 -16.50
CA TYR A 4 5.77 -6.45 -15.93
C TYR A 4 6.34 -5.44 -16.92
N ARG A 5 5.97 -5.45 -18.21
CA ARG A 5 6.62 -4.64 -19.27
C ARG A 5 6.79 -3.18 -18.88
N HIS A 6 5.70 -2.52 -18.51
CA HIS A 6 5.72 -1.10 -18.16
C HIS A 6 6.53 -0.81 -16.89
N LEU A 7 6.53 -1.72 -15.90
CA LEU A 7 7.42 -1.61 -14.73
C LEU A 7 8.90 -1.62 -15.15
N LEU A 8 9.27 -2.50 -16.09
CA LEU A 8 10.65 -2.57 -16.57
C LEU A 8 11.02 -1.34 -17.39
N GLU A 9 10.11 -0.80 -18.19
CA GLU A 9 10.32 0.43 -18.97
C GLU A 9 10.45 1.67 -18.06
N MET A 10 9.68 1.73 -16.97
CA MET A 10 9.76 2.79 -15.96
C MET A 10 10.96 2.67 -15.01
N THR A 11 11.80 1.64 -15.19
CA THR A 11 12.97 1.41 -14.33
C THR A 11 14.26 1.67 -15.08
N ASP A 12 15.07 2.59 -14.57
CA ASP A 12 16.43 2.85 -15.05
C ASP A 12 17.47 2.39 -14.02
N GLU A 13 18.76 2.66 -14.23
CA GLU A 13 19.86 2.26 -13.31
C GLU A 13 19.76 2.86 -11.90
N THR A 14 19.03 3.95 -11.73
CA THR A 14 18.80 4.61 -10.44
C THR A 14 17.69 3.90 -9.67
N GLY A 15 16.58 3.59 -10.32
CA GLY A 15 15.40 3.00 -9.69
C GLY A 15 14.13 3.21 -10.50
N MET A 16 12.99 3.26 -9.79
CA MET A 16 11.68 3.49 -10.38
C MET A 16 11.41 4.98 -10.61
N LEU A 17 11.21 5.37 -11.87
CA LEU A 17 10.78 6.73 -12.26
C LEU A 17 9.36 7.01 -11.80
N GLN A 18 9.06 8.23 -11.36
CA GLN A 18 7.72 8.58 -10.86
C GLN A 18 6.65 8.62 -11.96
N PHE A 19 6.91 9.35 -13.04
CA PHE A 19 5.88 9.69 -14.03
C PHE A 19 6.26 9.25 -15.44
N SER A 20 5.24 9.15 -16.28
CA SER A 20 5.33 9.03 -17.73
C SER A 20 4.53 10.14 -18.39
N ASN A 21 4.83 10.43 -19.65
CA ASN A 21 3.96 11.20 -20.54
C ASN A 21 3.19 10.19 -21.40
N ILE A 22 1.92 9.99 -21.09
CA ILE A 22 1.11 8.87 -21.58
C ILE A 22 1.74 7.54 -21.16
N ASP A 23 2.47 6.86 -22.03
CA ASP A 23 3.12 5.58 -21.78
C ASP A 23 4.65 5.68 -21.81
N ILE A 24 5.21 6.85 -22.15
CA ILE A 24 6.65 7.04 -22.26
C ILE A 24 7.20 7.50 -20.90
N PRO A 25 8.08 6.71 -20.24
CA PRO A 25 8.70 7.11 -18.97
C PRO A 25 9.34 8.49 -19.06
N ASN A 26 9.21 9.29 -18.01
CA ASN A 26 9.76 10.64 -17.95
C ASN A 26 10.94 10.71 -16.95
N PRO A 27 12.20 10.62 -17.42
CA PRO A 27 13.38 10.75 -16.56
C PRO A 27 13.45 12.06 -15.77
N ALA A 28 12.86 13.14 -16.27
CA ALA A 28 12.85 14.44 -15.58
C ALA A 28 11.88 14.47 -14.39
N SER A 29 11.03 13.44 -14.22
CA SER A 29 10.19 13.32 -13.03
C SER A 29 10.99 12.98 -11.77
N GLY A 30 12.14 12.32 -11.91
CA GLY A 30 12.93 11.83 -10.78
C GLY A 30 12.31 10.61 -10.11
N TYR A 31 12.70 10.35 -8.86
CA TYR A 31 12.43 9.10 -8.15
C TYR A 31 11.97 9.39 -6.74
N THR A 32 11.01 8.62 -6.23
CA THR A 32 10.58 8.72 -4.85
C THR A 32 10.83 7.44 -4.06
N LEU A 33 11.02 7.62 -2.75
CA LEU A 33 11.19 6.55 -1.78
C LEU A 33 10.01 5.60 -1.79
N ASP A 34 8.80 6.14 -1.89
CA ASP A 34 7.57 5.36 -1.80
C ASP A 34 7.30 4.51 -3.05
N ASP A 35 7.58 5.03 -4.25
CA ASP A 35 7.49 4.25 -5.48
C ASP A 35 8.57 3.17 -5.53
N ASN A 36 9.81 3.47 -5.13
CA ASN A 36 10.86 2.46 -5.04
C ASN A 36 10.56 1.42 -3.94
N ALA A 37 9.86 1.79 -2.87
CA ALA A 37 9.40 0.85 -1.84
C ALA A 37 8.33 -0.11 -2.39
N ARG A 38 7.32 0.40 -3.11
CA ARG A 38 6.31 -0.42 -3.78
C ARG A 38 6.95 -1.32 -4.85
N ALA A 39 7.89 -0.79 -5.63
CA ALA A 39 8.63 -1.53 -6.67
C ALA A 39 9.47 -2.67 -6.08
N LEU A 40 10.12 -2.45 -4.93
CA LEU A 40 10.79 -3.51 -4.19
C LEU A 40 9.81 -4.63 -3.81
N MET A 41 8.61 -4.29 -3.33
CA MET A 41 7.59 -5.27 -2.97
C MET A 41 7.11 -6.09 -4.18
N VAL A 42 6.99 -5.49 -5.36
CA VAL A 42 6.70 -6.23 -6.60
C VAL A 42 7.88 -7.14 -6.96
N ALA A 43 9.10 -6.61 -7.01
CA ALA A 43 10.27 -7.30 -7.51
C ALA A 43 10.65 -8.55 -6.71
N ILE A 44 10.48 -8.54 -5.38
CA ILE A 44 10.72 -9.73 -4.55
C ILE A 44 9.72 -10.88 -4.82
N ASN A 45 8.60 -10.58 -5.49
CA ASN A 45 7.56 -11.54 -5.86
C ASN A 45 7.58 -11.95 -7.35
N MET A 46 8.47 -11.38 -8.17
CA MET A 46 8.62 -11.73 -9.60
C MET A 46 9.36 -13.08 -9.86
N GLY A 47 9.68 -13.82 -8.81
CA GLY A 47 10.50 -15.04 -8.90
C GLY A 47 11.96 -14.74 -9.28
N PRO A 48 12.67 -15.68 -9.93
CA PRO A 48 14.10 -15.53 -10.24
C PRO A 48 14.45 -14.29 -11.06
N SER A 49 13.56 -13.86 -11.96
CA SER A 49 13.74 -12.68 -12.82
C SER A 49 13.76 -11.36 -12.04
N GLY A 50 13.16 -11.33 -10.85
CA GLY A 50 13.05 -10.12 -10.04
C GLY A 50 14.31 -9.74 -9.26
N LYS A 51 15.32 -10.60 -9.18
CA LYS A 51 16.47 -10.39 -8.27
C LYS A 51 17.21 -9.08 -8.56
N GLU A 52 17.48 -8.79 -9.83
CA GLU A 52 18.20 -7.58 -10.22
C GLU A 52 17.41 -6.31 -9.88
N TYR A 53 16.13 -6.28 -10.24
CA TYR A 53 15.23 -5.17 -9.94
C TYR A 53 15.05 -4.96 -8.44
N ALA A 54 14.88 -6.05 -7.67
CA ALA A 54 14.78 -5.96 -6.21
C ALA A 54 16.05 -5.35 -5.60
N LEU A 55 17.24 -5.72 -6.10
CA LEU A 55 18.50 -5.15 -5.64
C LEU A 55 18.59 -3.66 -5.97
N ARG A 56 18.15 -3.29 -7.17
CA ARG A 56 18.10 -1.90 -7.63
C ARG A 56 17.25 -1.03 -6.71
N TYR A 57 16.00 -1.41 -6.49
CA TYR A 57 15.10 -0.67 -5.61
C TYR A 57 15.55 -0.67 -4.15
N ALA A 58 16.07 -1.79 -3.64
CA ALA A 58 16.60 -1.84 -2.27
C ALA A 58 17.85 -0.97 -2.09
N ASN A 59 18.70 -0.86 -3.11
CA ASN A 59 19.84 0.06 -3.09
C ASN A 59 19.39 1.52 -3.15
N PHE A 60 18.34 1.84 -3.92
CA PHE A 60 17.73 3.17 -3.88
C PHE A 60 17.26 3.52 -2.46
N LEU A 61 16.48 2.64 -1.82
CA LEU A 61 16.04 2.84 -0.43
C LEU A 61 17.23 3.03 0.51
N PHE A 62 18.30 2.24 0.33
CA PHE A 62 19.50 2.34 1.17
C PHE A 62 20.22 3.68 1.00
N ASN A 63 20.37 4.16 -0.23
CA ASN A 63 21.01 5.43 -0.55
C ASN A 63 20.18 6.64 -0.12
N ALA A 64 18.85 6.49 -0.08
CA ALA A 64 17.94 7.49 0.44
C ALA A 64 17.99 7.62 1.97
N GLN A 65 18.54 6.63 2.68
CA GLN A 65 18.63 6.64 4.15
C GLN A 65 19.81 7.48 4.63
N GLN A 66 19.53 8.43 5.51
CA GLN A 66 20.52 9.31 6.12
C GLN A 66 21.26 8.63 7.28
N GLN A 67 22.39 9.19 7.69
CA GLN A 67 23.22 8.65 8.78
C GLN A 67 22.48 8.54 10.12
N ASP A 68 21.53 9.43 10.37
CA ASP A 68 20.71 9.41 11.58
C ASP A 68 19.55 8.40 11.52
N GLY A 69 19.38 7.70 10.38
CA GLY A 69 18.32 6.74 10.12
C GLY A 69 17.05 7.34 9.51
N SER A 70 16.95 8.67 9.35
CA SER A 70 15.87 9.29 8.58
C SER A 70 15.99 8.95 7.08
N TRP A 71 14.96 9.25 6.31
CA TRP A 71 14.92 8.96 4.88
C TRP A 71 14.53 10.20 4.10
N SER A 72 15.25 10.46 3.01
CA SER A 72 14.84 11.43 2.01
C SER A 72 13.91 10.79 0.99
N ASN A 73 12.80 11.46 0.69
CA ASN A 73 11.78 10.96 -0.20
C ASN A 73 12.16 11.15 -1.66
N PHE A 74 12.61 12.35 -2.05
CA PHE A 74 12.71 12.70 -3.48
C PHE A 74 14.16 12.81 -3.97
N TYR A 75 14.47 12.14 -5.07
CA TYR A 75 15.76 12.19 -5.75
C TYR A 75 15.59 12.72 -7.17
N ILE A 76 16.35 13.77 -7.51
CA ILE A 76 16.37 14.36 -8.86
C ILE A 76 17.71 15.06 -9.11
N HIS A 77 18.16 15.07 -10.38
CA HIS A 77 19.41 15.72 -10.80
C HIS A 77 20.65 15.33 -9.95
N GLY A 78 20.74 14.06 -9.55
CA GLY A 78 21.91 13.55 -8.84
C GLY A 78 21.86 13.73 -7.31
N GLN A 79 20.81 14.34 -6.75
CA GLN A 79 20.75 14.68 -5.33
C GLN A 79 19.38 14.38 -4.70
N PHE A 80 19.41 14.06 -3.40
CA PHE A 80 18.20 13.94 -2.58
C PHE A 80 17.75 15.32 -2.09
N LEU A 81 16.45 15.58 -2.19
CA LEU A 81 15.81 16.83 -1.78
C LEU A 81 14.88 16.57 -0.59
N PRO A 82 15.30 16.88 0.66
CA PRO A 82 14.53 16.53 1.85
C PRO A 82 13.25 17.36 2.05
N TYR A 83 13.03 18.41 1.24
CA TYR A 83 11.85 19.25 1.34
C TYR A 83 10.53 18.50 1.05
N PHE A 84 10.60 17.38 0.34
CA PHE A 84 9.45 16.56 -0.03
C PHE A 84 9.32 15.30 0.84
N ASP A 85 10.02 15.26 1.98
CA ASP A 85 9.98 14.14 2.90
C ASP A 85 8.62 14.06 3.58
N SER A 86 8.03 12.86 3.58
CA SER A 86 6.75 12.60 4.23
C SER A 86 6.82 11.35 5.10
N GLN A 87 6.10 11.37 6.23
CA GLN A 87 6.00 10.17 7.09
C GLN A 87 5.38 8.99 6.33
N ASP A 88 4.49 9.27 5.37
CA ASP A 88 3.85 8.26 4.53
C ASP A 88 4.88 7.53 3.67
N SER A 89 5.79 8.26 3.03
CA SER A 89 6.89 7.66 2.26
C SER A 89 7.78 6.77 3.12
N VAL A 90 8.10 7.24 4.33
CA VAL A 90 8.90 6.46 5.30
C VAL A 90 8.14 5.20 5.77
N GLY A 91 6.85 5.31 6.07
CA GLY A 91 6.00 4.18 6.45
C GLY A 91 5.98 3.09 5.37
N ARG A 92 5.85 3.49 4.10
CA ARG A 92 5.91 2.55 2.96
C ARG A 92 7.28 1.89 2.81
N ALA A 93 8.37 2.64 2.98
CA ALA A 93 9.72 2.08 2.97
C ALA A 93 9.93 1.07 4.10
N LEU A 94 9.41 1.35 5.30
CA LEU A 94 9.43 0.42 6.44
C LEU A 94 8.66 -0.87 6.14
N LEU A 95 7.45 -0.76 5.58
CA LEU A 95 6.67 -1.93 5.17
C LEU A 95 7.44 -2.76 4.13
N ALA A 96 7.97 -2.11 3.09
CA ALA A 96 8.74 -2.80 2.05
C ALA A 96 9.99 -3.50 2.62
N CYS A 97 10.72 -2.86 3.53
CA CYS A 97 11.87 -3.48 4.19
C CYS A 97 11.45 -4.65 5.11
N ALA A 98 10.35 -4.49 5.84
CA ALA A 98 9.82 -5.53 6.72
C ALA A 98 9.40 -6.80 5.96
N LEU A 99 8.82 -6.63 4.76
CA LEU A 99 8.53 -7.73 3.84
C LEU A 99 9.78 -8.25 3.13
N GLY A 100 10.71 -7.37 2.75
CA GLY A 100 12.01 -7.73 2.17
C GLY A 100 12.85 -8.63 3.09
N ARG A 101 12.67 -8.52 4.42
CA ARG A 101 13.24 -9.44 5.42
C ARG A 101 12.72 -10.88 5.35
N LEU A 102 11.59 -11.10 4.70
CA LEU A 102 11.05 -12.43 4.42
C LEU A 102 11.52 -12.96 3.07
N SER A 103 12.17 -12.14 2.24
CA SER A 103 12.63 -12.51 0.90
C SER A 103 13.54 -13.74 0.92
N LYS A 104 13.41 -14.56 -0.13
CA LYS A 104 14.33 -15.69 -0.39
C LYS A 104 15.69 -15.23 -0.91
N ILE A 105 15.81 -13.97 -1.33
CA ILE A 105 17.06 -13.36 -1.84
C ILE A 105 17.90 -12.87 -0.64
N PRO A 106 19.06 -13.50 -0.34
CA PRO A 106 19.85 -13.19 0.86
C PRO A 106 20.31 -11.73 0.95
N GLU A 107 20.68 -11.13 -0.18
CA GLU A 107 21.17 -9.75 -0.27
C GLU A 107 20.07 -8.75 0.12
N ILE A 108 18.86 -8.91 -0.42
CA ILE A 108 17.68 -8.11 -0.06
C ILE A 108 17.36 -8.27 1.42
N LYS A 109 17.35 -9.53 1.89
CA LYS A 109 17.10 -9.84 3.28
C LYS A 109 18.07 -9.11 4.20
N LYS A 110 19.37 -9.09 3.86
CA LYS A 110 20.40 -8.39 4.65
C LYS A 110 20.23 -6.88 4.60
N LEU A 111 20.05 -6.31 3.42
CA LEU A 111 19.98 -4.86 3.21
C LEU A 111 18.75 -4.25 3.90
N CYS A 112 17.58 -4.88 3.75
CA CYS A 112 16.35 -4.49 4.43
C CYS A 112 16.46 -4.56 5.96
N GLY A 113 17.23 -5.52 6.49
CA GLY A 113 17.47 -5.62 7.93
C GLY A 113 18.24 -4.44 8.49
N LYS A 114 19.33 -4.06 7.81
CA LYS A 114 20.12 -2.91 8.19
C LYS A 114 19.29 -1.62 8.17
N MET A 115 18.49 -1.41 7.12
CA MET A 115 17.63 -0.23 7.00
C MET A 115 16.57 -0.16 8.11
N LEU A 116 15.97 -1.29 8.49
CA LEU A 116 15.01 -1.36 9.60
C LEU A 116 15.67 -1.05 10.96
N GLU A 117 16.84 -1.63 11.23
CA GLU A 117 17.59 -1.37 12.47
C GLU A 117 17.83 0.12 12.69
N ASN A 118 18.13 0.86 11.62
CA ASN A 118 18.42 2.28 11.66
C ASN A 118 17.18 3.17 11.87
N ASN A 119 16.01 2.79 11.34
CA ASN A 119 14.84 3.67 11.34
C ASN A 119 13.78 3.32 12.40
N ILE A 120 13.61 2.05 12.78
CA ILE A 120 12.56 1.65 13.75
C ILE A 120 12.59 2.46 15.04
N PRO A 121 13.76 2.84 15.60
CA PRO A 121 13.77 3.72 16.78
C PRO A 121 13.00 5.03 16.61
N LYS A 122 12.79 5.55 15.39
CA LYS A 122 12.11 6.81 15.09
C LYS A 122 10.60 6.68 14.86
N VAL A 123 10.05 5.48 14.70
CA VAL A 123 8.62 5.30 14.33
C VAL A 123 7.64 5.82 15.39
N HIS A 124 8.09 5.99 16.63
CA HIS A 124 7.31 6.60 17.70
C HIS A 124 7.00 8.09 17.46
N GLU A 125 7.71 8.74 16.54
CA GLU A 125 7.54 10.15 16.16
C GLU A 125 6.45 10.34 15.07
N PHE A 126 5.87 9.25 14.57
CA PHE A 126 4.84 9.32 13.54
C PHE A 126 3.52 9.88 14.09
N ASN A 127 2.90 10.78 13.33
CA ASN A 127 1.61 11.39 13.62
C ASN A 127 0.61 11.21 12.46
N SER A 128 1.08 10.93 11.24
CA SER A 128 0.20 10.60 10.11
C SER A 128 -0.47 9.22 10.35
N PRO A 129 -1.82 9.13 10.26
CA PRO A 129 -2.51 7.85 10.38
C PRO A 129 -2.01 6.83 9.36
N ARG A 130 -1.76 7.24 8.11
CA ARG A 130 -1.27 6.33 7.06
C ARG A 130 0.15 5.85 7.35
N ALA A 131 1.04 6.75 7.75
CA ALA A 131 2.41 6.38 8.13
C ALA A 131 2.44 5.36 9.29
N ILE A 132 1.65 5.61 10.34
CA ILE A 132 1.50 4.70 11.48
C ILE A 132 0.97 3.34 11.01
N SER A 133 -0.04 3.33 10.15
CA SER A 133 -0.61 2.10 9.60
C SER A 133 0.38 1.29 8.78
N TYR A 134 1.15 1.91 7.87
CA TYR A 134 2.19 1.21 7.12
C TYR A 134 3.26 0.61 8.04
N ALA A 135 3.71 1.38 9.04
CA ALA A 135 4.66 0.89 10.04
C ALA A 135 4.09 -0.29 10.83
N LEU A 136 2.85 -0.20 11.32
CA LEU A 136 2.17 -1.26 12.06
C LEU A 136 2.08 -2.56 11.26
N ILE A 137 1.66 -2.48 9.99
CA ILE A 137 1.59 -3.66 9.12
C ILE A 137 2.98 -4.29 8.95
N GLY A 138 4.01 -3.48 8.72
CA GLY A 138 5.39 -3.94 8.64
C GLY A 138 5.87 -4.63 9.92
N LEU A 139 5.61 -4.03 11.09
CA LEU A 139 5.96 -4.59 12.40
C LEU A 139 5.23 -5.92 12.68
N CYS A 140 3.96 -6.02 12.31
CA CYS A 140 3.12 -7.19 12.56
C CYS A 140 3.44 -8.36 11.62
N LYS A 141 3.72 -8.08 10.34
CA LYS A 141 3.90 -9.11 9.30
C LYS A 141 5.36 -9.45 9.02
N GLY A 142 6.28 -8.52 9.31
CA GLY A 142 7.70 -8.66 8.98
C GLY A 142 8.55 -9.33 10.06
N LYS A 143 9.87 -9.36 9.81
CA LYS A 143 10.88 -9.80 10.78
C LYS A 143 11.81 -8.67 11.15
N ILE A 144 11.62 -8.15 12.36
CA ILE A 144 12.33 -6.98 12.87
C ILE A 144 13.64 -7.38 13.59
N PRO A 145 14.82 -7.02 13.07
CA PRO A 145 16.09 -7.34 13.71
C PRO A 145 16.27 -6.60 15.04
N GLY A 146 16.90 -7.24 16.03
CA GLY A 146 17.21 -6.61 17.32
C GLY A 146 16.04 -6.47 18.29
N TYR A 147 14.82 -6.87 17.91
CA TYR A 147 13.64 -6.79 18.77
C TYR A 147 13.23 -8.18 19.28
N SER A 148 13.06 -8.30 20.60
CA SER A 148 12.38 -9.45 21.18
C SER A 148 10.88 -9.36 20.91
N LYS A 149 10.15 -10.50 20.97
CA LYS A 149 8.69 -10.51 20.80
C LYS A 149 7.99 -9.52 21.73
N LYS A 150 8.46 -9.39 22.97
CA LYS A 150 7.92 -8.43 23.95
C LYS A 150 8.14 -6.98 23.50
N LYS A 151 9.37 -6.58 23.19
CA LYS A 151 9.68 -5.21 22.77
C LYS A 151 8.93 -4.83 21.49
N LEU A 152 8.81 -5.76 20.55
CA LEU A 152 8.05 -5.56 19.32
C LEU A 152 6.56 -5.34 19.63
N ASN A 153 5.99 -6.15 20.53
CA ASN A 153 4.60 -5.99 20.95
C ASN A 153 4.35 -4.66 21.69
N ASP A 154 5.28 -4.21 22.54
CA ASP A 154 5.16 -2.92 23.23
C ASP A 154 5.10 -1.76 22.21
N LEU A 155 5.93 -1.83 21.15
CA LEU A 155 5.91 -0.84 20.07
C LEU A 155 4.63 -0.91 19.23
N VAL A 156 4.16 -2.13 18.90
CA VAL A 156 2.88 -2.33 18.20
C VAL A 156 1.73 -1.75 19.00
N LEU A 157 1.68 -2.01 20.31
CA LEU A 157 0.63 -1.47 21.19
C LEU A 157 0.66 0.06 21.22
N GLN A 158 1.84 0.66 21.37
CA GLN A 158 2.00 2.12 21.38
C GLN A 158 1.44 2.75 20.10
N LEU A 159 1.82 2.24 18.93
CA LEU A 159 1.36 2.76 17.65
C LEU A 159 -0.14 2.48 17.41
N SER A 160 -0.62 1.29 17.79
CA SER A 160 -2.04 0.95 17.65
C SER A 160 -2.92 1.80 18.56
N ASP A 161 -2.48 2.12 19.78
CA ASP A 161 -3.22 2.96 20.70
C ASP A 161 -3.37 4.39 20.15
N GLN A 162 -2.40 4.90 19.37
CA GLN A 162 -2.54 6.18 18.67
C GLN A 162 -3.66 6.15 17.62
N LEU A 163 -3.70 5.13 16.76
CA LEU A 163 -4.78 4.98 15.77
C LEU A 163 -6.15 4.76 16.43
N ILE A 164 -6.20 3.96 17.48
CA ILE A 164 -7.41 3.75 18.28
C ILE A 164 -7.89 5.08 18.88
N ALA A 165 -6.99 5.91 19.39
CA ALA A 165 -7.34 7.23 19.90
C ALA A 165 -7.88 8.17 18.80
N MET A 166 -7.30 8.13 17.59
CA MET A 166 -7.81 8.89 16.44
C MET A 166 -9.23 8.46 16.06
N TYR A 167 -9.49 7.15 16.02
CA TYR A 167 -10.84 6.60 15.84
C TYR A 167 -11.80 7.04 16.94
N GLN A 168 -11.41 6.89 18.21
CA GLN A 168 -12.23 7.25 19.37
C GLN A 168 -12.61 8.73 19.39
N LYS A 169 -11.70 9.60 18.93
CA LYS A 169 -11.92 11.04 18.86
C LYS A 169 -12.92 11.45 17.77
N ASN A 170 -12.97 10.76 16.64
CA ASN A 170 -13.73 11.18 15.47
C ASN A 170 -14.99 10.34 15.21
N ASN A 171 -15.08 9.13 15.78
CA ASN A 171 -16.24 8.27 15.55
C ASN A 171 -17.52 8.86 16.16
N THR A 172 -18.62 8.67 15.44
CA THR A 172 -19.99 8.95 15.87
C THR A 172 -20.91 7.86 15.32
N ASP A 173 -22.19 7.85 15.71
CA ASP A 173 -23.18 6.87 15.25
C ASP A 173 -23.27 6.72 13.72
N GLU A 174 -22.99 7.79 12.96
CA GLU A 174 -23.04 7.82 11.49
C GLU A 174 -21.65 7.86 10.82
N TRP A 175 -20.56 7.86 11.60
CA TRP A 175 -19.22 8.07 11.06
C TRP A 175 -18.22 7.22 11.82
N HIS A 176 -17.88 6.05 11.27
CA HIS A 176 -16.98 5.10 11.92
C HIS A 176 -15.57 5.19 11.34
N TRP A 177 -14.94 6.37 11.49
CA TRP A 177 -13.64 6.64 10.87
C TRP A 177 -12.63 7.32 11.81
N PHE A 178 -11.36 7.24 11.43
CA PHE A 178 -10.19 7.72 12.17
C PHE A 178 -10.02 9.25 12.12
N GLU A 179 -10.64 9.92 11.15
CA GLU A 179 -10.56 11.35 10.86
C GLU A 179 -11.93 11.88 10.47
N ASN A 180 -12.11 13.20 10.37
CA ASN A 180 -13.36 13.82 9.88
C ASN A 180 -13.47 13.86 8.34
N TYR A 181 -12.61 13.13 7.64
CA TYR A 181 -12.58 13.03 6.18
C TYR A 181 -12.00 11.67 5.74
N LEU A 182 -12.30 11.26 4.49
CA LEU A 182 -11.61 10.21 3.75
C LEU A 182 -10.76 10.86 2.66
N THR A 183 -9.49 10.45 2.53
CA THR A 183 -8.56 10.96 1.52
C THR A 183 -8.11 9.84 0.59
N TYR A 184 -6.82 9.53 0.60
CA TYR A 184 -6.15 8.48 -0.15
C TYR A 184 -5.72 7.34 0.78
N CYS A 185 -5.48 6.19 0.16
CA CYS A 185 -5.08 4.93 0.79
C CYS A 185 -5.93 4.56 2.00
N ASN A 186 -7.22 4.90 1.99
CA ASN A 186 -8.08 4.78 3.17
C ASN A 186 -8.09 3.33 3.72
N GLY A 187 -8.00 2.33 2.85
CA GLY A 187 -7.94 0.93 3.26
C GLY A 187 -6.76 0.57 4.18
N ILE A 188 -5.68 1.34 4.20
CA ILE A 188 -4.51 1.03 5.04
C ILE A 188 -4.84 1.13 6.54
N LEU A 189 -5.81 1.97 6.93
CA LEU A 189 -6.19 2.16 8.33
C LEU A 189 -6.86 0.90 8.92
N PRO A 190 -7.96 0.37 8.35
CA PRO A 190 -8.51 -0.90 8.80
C PRO A 190 -7.54 -2.08 8.61
N ASN A 191 -6.73 -2.08 7.54
CA ASN A 191 -5.71 -3.13 7.33
C ASN A 191 -4.75 -3.22 8.54
N ALA A 192 -4.24 -2.09 9.01
CA ALA A 192 -3.36 -2.06 10.18
C ALA A 192 -4.05 -2.60 11.43
N MET A 193 -5.34 -2.32 11.64
CA MET A 193 -6.09 -2.83 12.78
C MET A 193 -6.27 -4.37 12.74
N PHE A 194 -6.57 -4.93 11.57
CA PHE A 194 -6.60 -6.39 11.41
C PHE A 194 -5.21 -7.00 11.60
N SER A 195 -4.15 -6.37 11.07
CA SER A 195 -2.77 -6.81 11.25
C SER A 195 -2.36 -6.84 12.74
N VAL A 196 -2.73 -5.83 13.51
CA VAL A 196 -2.50 -5.77 14.98
C VAL A 196 -3.20 -6.93 15.67
N TYR A 197 -4.49 -7.14 15.38
CA TYR A 197 -5.23 -8.25 15.97
C TYR A 197 -4.63 -9.62 15.58
N GLY A 198 -4.23 -9.82 14.33
CA GLY A 198 -3.55 -11.04 13.90
C GLY A 198 -2.21 -11.27 14.61
N PHE A 199 -1.51 -10.20 14.99
CA PHE A 199 -0.21 -10.27 15.65
C PHE A 199 -0.30 -10.57 17.16
N ASN A 200 -1.20 -9.89 17.90
CA ASN A 200 -1.24 -9.97 19.37
C ASN A 200 -2.62 -10.26 19.98
N GLY A 201 -3.67 -10.39 19.15
CA GLY A 201 -5.02 -10.71 19.61
C GLY A 201 -5.81 -9.53 20.21
N ASP A 202 -5.37 -8.27 20.04
CA ASP A 202 -6.08 -7.10 20.58
C ASP A 202 -7.50 -6.97 19.99
N LYS A 203 -8.50 -7.23 20.83
CA LYS A 203 -9.92 -7.19 20.45
C LYS A 203 -10.44 -5.79 20.16
N ARG A 204 -9.80 -4.74 20.67
CA ARG A 204 -10.13 -3.34 20.34
C ARG A 204 -9.77 -3.07 18.88
N ALA A 205 -8.59 -3.50 18.45
CA ALA A 205 -8.15 -3.40 17.07
C ALA A 205 -9.08 -4.20 16.15
N LEU A 206 -9.46 -5.44 16.51
CA LEU A 206 -10.43 -6.20 15.71
C LEU A 206 -11.77 -5.48 15.53
N LYS A 207 -12.33 -4.95 16.63
CA LYS A 207 -13.60 -4.21 16.59
C LYS A 207 -13.51 -3.02 15.65
N ILE A 208 -12.49 -2.18 15.83
CA ILE A 208 -12.30 -0.96 15.03
C ILE A 208 -12.00 -1.30 13.56
N GLY A 209 -11.19 -2.33 13.30
CA GLY A 209 -10.93 -2.83 11.95
C GLY A 209 -12.22 -3.23 11.24
N HIS A 210 -13.11 -3.94 11.92
CA HIS A 210 -14.43 -4.30 11.40
C HIS A 210 -15.32 -3.08 11.14
N GLU A 211 -15.49 -2.21 12.13
CA GLU A 211 -16.39 -1.05 12.04
C GLU A 211 -15.94 -0.09 10.93
N SER A 212 -14.64 0.21 10.87
CA SER A 212 -14.08 1.11 9.87
C SER A 212 -14.03 0.51 8.46
N LEU A 213 -13.69 -0.79 8.32
CA LEU A 213 -13.73 -1.44 7.00
C LEU A 213 -15.16 -1.59 6.50
N SER A 214 -16.12 -1.92 7.37
CA SER A 214 -17.53 -1.98 6.99
C SER A 214 -18.06 -0.62 6.56
N PHE A 215 -17.72 0.44 7.30
CA PHE A 215 -18.07 1.81 6.94
C PHE A 215 -17.50 2.21 5.58
N LEU A 216 -16.21 1.95 5.36
CA LEU A 216 -15.56 2.24 4.09
C LEU A 216 -16.19 1.43 2.94
N ASN A 217 -16.44 0.13 3.13
CA ASN A 217 -17.05 -0.71 2.11
C ASN A 217 -18.47 -0.26 1.75
N ASN A 218 -19.26 0.18 2.73
CA ASN A 218 -20.62 0.68 2.49
C ASN A 218 -20.63 1.94 1.62
N ILE A 219 -19.55 2.74 1.67
CA ILE A 219 -19.37 3.92 0.81
C ILE A 219 -18.86 3.47 -0.57
N LEU A 220 -17.77 2.70 -0.59
CA LEU A 220 -17.03 2.41 -1.82
C LEU A 220 -17.73 1.39 -2.73
N PHE A 221 -18.62 0.55 -2.21
CA PHE A 221 -19.29 -0.51 -2.98
C PHE A 221 -20.81 -0.36 -3.04
N GLU A 222 -21.35 0.81 -2.68
CA GLU A 222 -22.80 1.07 -2.64
C GLU A 222 -23.50 0.71 -3.96
N GLU A 223 -22.85 0.99 -5.10
CA GLU A 223 -23.40 0.75 -6.44
C GLU A 223 -23.11 -0.66 -7.00
N GLY A 224 -22.56 -1.58 -6.19
CA GLY A 224 -22.25 -2.95 -6.58
C GLY A 224 -20.93 -3.13 -7.36
N TYR A 225 -20.16 -2.06 -7.50
CA TYR A 225 -18.79 -2.05 -8.01
C TYR A 225 -17.97 -1.04 -7.20
N LEU A 226 -16.64 -1.06 -7.33
CA LEU A 226 -15.78 -0.14 -6.58
C LEU A 226 -15.91 1.30 -7.12
N ASN A 227 -16.28 2.23 -6.25
CA ASN A 227 -16.35 3.66 -6.51
C ASN A 227 -15.50 4.40 -5.47
N ILE A 228 -14.27 4.74 -5.86
CA ILE A 228 -13.25 5.29 -4.97
C ILE A 228 -13.57 6.75 -4.63
N VAL A 229 -13.20 7.17 -3.41
CA VAL A 229 -13.23 8.60 -3.04
C VAL A 229 -12.29 9.37 -3.95
N GLY A 230 -12.85 10.31 -4.72
CA GLY A 230 -12.08 11.18 -5.59
C GLY A 230 -11.08 12.06 -4.85
N ASN A 231 -9.89 12.26 -5.42
CA ASN A 231 -8.87 13.10 -4.79
C ASN A 231 -9.14 14.61 -4.96
N ASN A 232 -10.04 14.99 -5.88
CA ASN A 232 -10.51 16.36 -6.06
C ASN A 232 -11.55 16.72 -4.99
N GLY A 233 -11.06 17.19 -3.84
CA GLY A 233 -11.88 17.73 -2.75
C GLY A 233 -11.96 16.84 -1.51
N TRP A 234 -11.68 15.53 -1.64
CA TRP A 234 -11.77 14.52 -0.57
C TRP A 234 -13.15 14.44 0.11
N TYR A 235 -13.48 13.29 0.69
CA TYR A 235 -14.80 13.12 1.29
C TYR A 235 -14.80 13.60 2.74
N HIS A 236 -15.30 14.82 2.97
CA HIS A 236 -15.49 15.35 4.31
C HIS A 236 -16.83 14.92 4.90
N LYS A 237 -16.84 14.63 6.21
CA LYS A 237 -18.04 14.22 6.95
C LYS A 237 -19.19 15.20 6.73
N GLY A 238 -20.34 14.69 6.27
CA GLY A 238 -21.55 15.46 6.02
C GLY A 238 -21.55 16.26 4.71
N GLN A 239 -20.56 16.07 3.84
CA GLN A 239 -20.51 16.66 2.50
C GLN A 239 -20.90 15.64 1.43
N GLU A 240 -20.85 16.03 0.16
CA GLU A 240 -21.02 15.10 -0.95
C GLU A 240 -19.73 14.32 -1.19
N LEU A 241 -19.87 13.04 -1.55
CA LEU A 241 -18.75 12.17 -1.92
C LEU A 241 -18.16 12.61 -3.27
N PRO A 242 -16.90 13.05 -3.34
CA PRO A 242 -16.25 13.30 -4.63
C PRO A 242 -16.07 11.99 -5.38
N ARG A 243 -16.45 11.98 -6.66
CA ARG A 243 -16.54 10.75 -7.47
C ARG A 243 -15.41 10.57 -8.49
N PHE A 244 -14.61 11.60 -8.75
CA PHE A 244 -13.62 11.59 -9.83
C PHE A 244 -12.22 11.92 -9.38
N ASP A 245 -11.27 11.65 -10.25
CA ASP A 245 -9.85 11.52 -9.94
C ASP A 245 -9.60 10.37 -8.95
N GLN A 246 -10.25 9.23 -9.24
CA GLN A 246 -10.09 7.97 -8.52
C GLN A 246 -8.74 7.35 -8.86
N GLN A 247 -7.91 7.07 -7.86
CA GLN A 247 -6.54 6.61 -8.09
C GLN A 247 -6.37 5.10 -7.90
N PRO A 248 -5.55 4.42 -8.71
CA PRO A 248 -5.16 3.02 -8.54
C PRO A 248 -4.73 2.62 -7.12
N VAL A 249 -3.99 3.49 -6.44
CA VAL A 249 -3.48 3.19 -5.10
C VAL A 249 -4.59 2.96 -4.08
N ASP A 250 -5.75 3.59 -4.27
CA ASP A 250 -6.92 3.40 -3.42
C ASP A 250 -7.59 2.05 -3.68
N ALA A 251 -7.71 1.64 -4.95
CA ALA A 251 -8.19 0.31 -5.33
C ALA A 251 -7.31 -0.80 -4.73
N ALA A 252 -5.99 -0.62 -4.77
CA ALA A 252 -5.06 -1.52 -4.10
C ALA A 252 -5.26 -1.50 -2.58
N SER A 253 -5.38 -0.32 -1.96
CA SER A 253 -5.49 -0.19 -0.50
C SER A 253 -6.74 -0.90 0.05
N ILE A 254 -7.88 -0.80 -0.62
CA ILE A 254 -9.12 -1.46 -0.20
C ILE A 254 -9.07 -2.96 -0.46
N ALA A 255 -8.49 -3.40 -1.59
CA ALA A 255 -8.25 -4.81 -1.86
C ALA A 255 -7.40 -5.46 -0.76
N PHE A 256 -6.29 -4.82 -0.36
CA PHE A 256 -5.43 -5.33 0.72
C PHE A 256 -6.11 -5.34 2.08
N ALA A 257 -6.93 -4.34 2.40
CA ALA A 257 -7.70 -4.32 3.65
C ALA A 257 -8.69 -5.48 3.73
N CYS A 258 -9.40 -5.74 2.64
CA CYS A 258 -10.32 -6.86 2.52
C CYS A 258 -9.59 -8.21 2.58
N LEU A 259 -8.44 -8.36 1.89
CA LEU A 259 -7.64 -9.59 2.00
C LEU A 259 -7.11 -9.82 3.42
N GLU A 260 -6.62 -8.78 4.09
CA GLU A 260 -6.15 -8.88 5.47
C GLU A 260 -7.29 -9.29 6.42
N ALA A 261 -8.50 -8.72 6.24
CA ALA A 261 -9.68 -9.14 6.98
C ALA A 261 -10.02 -10.61 6.68
N TYR A 262 -10.03 -11.03 5.42
CA TYR A 262 -10.27 -12.43 5.06
C TYR A 262 -9.26 -13.39 5.73
N GLU A 263 -7.96 -13.10 5.64
CA GLU A 263 -6.90 -13.92 6.25
C GLU A 263 -7.03 -13.97 7.79
N THR A 264 -7.54 -12.91 8.41
CA THR A 264 -7.57 -12.78 9.86
C THR A 264 -8.82 -13.40 10.51
N ILE A 265 -9.97 -13.36 9.84
CA ILE A 265 -11.26 -13.80 10.41
C ILE A 265 -12.08 -14.74 9.50
N GLY A 266 -11.58 -15.06 8.31
CA GLY A 266 -12.12 -16.12 7.45
C GLY A 266 -13.47 -15.83 6.79
N LYS A 267 -13.98 -14.58 6.84
CA LYS A 267 -15.27 -14.25 6.20
C LYS A 267 -15.10 -14.06 4.69
N LYS A 268 -15.67 -14.97 3.91
CA LYS A 268 -15.59 -14.99 2.44
C LYS A 268 -16.04 -13.70 1.76
N GLU A 269 -16.97 -12.96 2.36
CA GLU A 269 -17.43 -11.65 1.87
C GLU A 269 -16.26 -10.68 1.60
N TYR A 270 -15.22 -10.69 2.43
CA TYR A 270 -14.06 -9.84 2.22
C TYR A 270 -13.21 -10.29 1.03
N LEU A 271 -13.08 -11.59 0.79
CA LEU A 271 -12.39 -12.10 -0.40
C LEU A 271 -13.13 -11.69 -1.68
N ASP A 272 -14.46 -11.74 -1.65
CA ASP A 272 -15.29 -11.33 -2.78
C ASP A 272 -15.18 -9.82 -3.04
N LEU A 273 -15.16 -8.99 -1.98
CA LEU A 273 -14.91 -7.55 -2.10
C LEU A 273 -13.49 -7.22 -2.58
N ALA A 274 -12.47 -7.98 -2.17
CA ALA A 274 -11.11 -7.81 -2.68
C ALA A 274 -11.03 -8.12 -4.18
N LYS A 275 -11.69 -9.20 -4.64
CA LYS A 275 -11.82 -9.53 -6.06
C LYS A 275 -12.61 -8.46 -6.81
N LEU A 276 -13.64 -7.88 -6.20
CA LEU A 276 -14.42 -6.79 -6.79
C LEU A 276 -13.59 -5.51 -6.95
N ALA A 277 -12.79 -5.15 -5.94
CA ALA A 277 -11.84 -4.04 -6.03
C ALA A 277 -10.82 -4.26 -7.14
N HIS A 278 -10.32 -5.48 -7.30
CA HIS A 278 -9.41 -5.85 -8.39
C HIS A 278 -10.05 -5.67 -9.78
N GLN A 279 -11.34 -5.96 -9.93
CA GLN A 279 -12.06 -5.77 -11.19
C GLN A 279 -12.16 -4.30 -11.63
N TRP A 280 -11.97 -3.34 -10.73
CA TRP A 280 -11.95 -1.90 -11.06
C TRP A 280 -10.87 -1.57 -12.11
N TYR A 281 -9.69 -2.17 -11.99
CA TYR A 281 -8.59 -2.00 -12.94
C TYR A 281 -8.95 -2.47 -14.36
N TYR A 282 -9.88 -3.41 -14.49
CA TYR A 282 -10.30 -4.00 -15.76
C TYR A 282 -11.65 -3.48 -16.25
N GLY A 283 -12.14 -2.38 -15.69
CA GLY A 283 -13.33 -1.70 -16.18
C GLY A 283 -14.60 -2.03 -15.43
N LYS A 284 -14.56 -2.71 -14.28
CA LYS A 284 -15.73 -2.77 -13.38
C LYS A 284 -15.75 -1.55 -12.46
N ASN A 285 -15.98 -0.40 -13.07
CA ASN A 285 -15.96 0.92 -12.47
C ASN A 285 -17.04 1.81 -13.11
N TYR A 286 -17.15 3.05 -12.64
CA TYR A 286 -18.20 3.99 -13.02
C TYR A 286 -18.36 4.15 -14.55
N HIS A 287 -17.25 4.24 -15.29
CA HIS A 287 -17.29 4.46 -16.75
C HIS A 287 -17.33 3.17 -17.58
N ASN A 288 -17.19 2.00 -16.95
CA ASN A 288 -16.93 0.74 -17.65
C ASN A 288 -15.66 0.77 -18.54
N ILE A 289 -14.61 1.48 -18.11
CA ILE A 289 -13.36 1.66 -18.86
C ILE A 289 -12.19 1.01 -18.11
N PRO A 290 -11.40 0.13 -18.73
CA PRO A 290 -10.22 -0.44 -18.07
C PRO A 290 -9.15 0.62 -17.83
N LEU A 291 -8.55 0.59 -16.63
CA LEU A 291 -7.35 1.35 -16.31
C LEU A 291 -6.09 0.58 -16.69
N PHE A 292 -6.13 -0.75 -16.69
CA PHE A 292 -5.06 -1.57 -17.24
C PHE A 292 -4.99 -1.39 -18.76
N ASN A 293 -3.81 -1.04 -19.27
CA ASN A 293 -3.55 -0.94 -20.70
C ASN A 293 -2.83 -2.19 -21.19
N GLU A 294 -3.55 -3.08 -21.86
CA GLU A 294 -2.99 -4.35 -22.38
C GLU A 294 -1.84 -4.15 -23.37
N LYS A 295 -1.82 -3.04 -24.11
CA LYS A 295 -0.81 -2.79 -25.16
C LYS A 295 0.55 -2.46 -24.54
N THR A 296 0.56 -1.65 -23.49
CA THR A 296 1.78 -1.20 -22.80
C THR A 296 2.14 -2.11 -21.64
N GLY A 297 1.15 -2.76 -21.02
CA GLY A 297 1.29 -3.44 -19.74
C GLY A 297 1.28 -2.48 -18.54
N GLY A 298 0.95 -1.20 -18.75
CA GLY A 298 0.86 -0.19 -17.70
C GLY A 298 -0.57 0.00 -17.18
N CYS A 299 -0.73 0.98 -16.29
CA CYS A 299 -2.01 1.33 -15.69
C CYS A 299 -2.18 2.85 -15.74
N TYR A 300 -3.33 3.30 -16.21
CA TYR A 300 -3.68 4.73 -16.23
C TYR A 300 -3.75 5.32 -14.82
N ASP A 301 -3.31 6.57 -14.66
CA ASP A 301 -3.09 7.20 -13.35
C ASP A 301 -4.36 7.48 -12.56
N ALA A 302 -5.49 7.66 -13.24
CA ALA A 302 -6.76 7.95 -12.59
C ALA A 302 -7.96 7.69 -13.50
N LEU A 303 -9.12 7.52 -12.89
CA LEU A 303 -10.43 7.66 -13.53
C LEU A 303 -10.97 9.06 -13.24
N THR A 304 -11.04 9.92 -14.27
CA THR A 304 -11.54 11.30 -14.25
C THR A 304 -12.99 11.35 -14.73
N GLU A 305 -13.61 12.54 -14.72
CA GLU A 305 -14.97 12.73 -15.22
C GLU A 305 -15.12 12.40 -16.72
N GLU A 306 -14.06 12.65 -17.50
CA GLU A 306 -14.02 12.46 -18.95
C GLU A 306 -13.52 11.06 -19.38
N GLY A 307 -13.12 10.21 -18.44
CA GLY A 307 -12.59 8.89 -18.72
C GLY A 307 -11.32 8.60 -17.91
N VAL A 308 -10.23 8.22 -18.59
CA VAL A 308 -8.97 7.90 -17.92
C VAL A 308 -7.94 9.02 -18.12
N ASN A 309 -7.17 9.31 -17.07
CA ASN A 309 -5.92 10.03 -17.22
C ASN A 309 -4.93 9.15 -17.99
N LEU A 310 -4.54 9.58 -19.18
CA LEU A 310 -3.75 8.76 -20.12
C LEU A 310 -2.31 8.49 -19.66
N ASN A 311 -1.80 9.21 -18.66
CA ASN A 311 -0.50 8.93 -18.06
C ASN A 311 -0.50 7.57 -17.34
N GLN A 312 0.64 6.90 -17.35
CA GLN A 312 0.86 5.60 -16.73
C GLN A 312 2.07 5.67 -15.81
N GLY A 313 1.91 6.26 -14.63
CA GLY A 313 2.96 6.49 -13.65
C GLY A 313 3.30 5.27 -12.80
N ALA A 314 4.32 5.42 -11.95
CA ALA A 314 4.80 4.37 -11.06
C ALA A 314 3.73 3.91 -10.07
N GLU A 315 3.09 4.85 -9.36
CA GLU A 315 2.08 4.51 -8.38
C GLU A 315 0.97 3.63 -8.99
N ALA A 316 0.52 3.96 -10.20
CA ALA A 316 -0.53 3.24 -10.91
C ALA A 316 -0.14 1.80 -11.24
N VAL A 317 0.97 1.62 -11.97
CA VAL A 317 1.42 0.28 -12.39
C VAL A 317 1.80 -0.60 -11.19
N LEU A 318 2.42 -0.02 -10.15
CA LEU A 318 2.80 -0.75 -8.95
C LEU A 318 1.58 -1.17 -8.12
N SER A 319 0.57 -0.31 -8.03
CA SER A 319 -0.68 -0.64 -7.33
C SER A 319 -1.43 -1.78 -8.01
N LEU A 320 -1.51 -1.75 -9.35
CA LEU A 320 -2.05 -2.86 -10.14
C LEU A 320 -1.29 -4.16 -9.88
N LEU A 321 0.04 -4.15 -10.07
CA LEU A 321 0.85 -5.37 -9.95
C LEU A 321 0.83 -5.96 -8.54
N LEU A 322 0.86 -5.14 -7.49
CA LEU A 322 0.71 -5.62 -6.11
C LEU A 322 -0.67 -6.22 -5.87
N THR A 323 -1.72 -5.65 -6.47
CA THR A 323 -3.08 -6.19 -6.39
C THR A 323 -3.19 -7.53 -7.12
N ASP A 324 -2.66 -7.64 -8.34
CA ASP A 324 -2.62 -8.89 -9.11
C ASP A 324 -1.94 -10.02 -8.32
N LEU A 325 -0.78 -9.74 -7.75
CA LEU A 325 -0.01 -10.69 -6.95
C LEU A 325 -0.77 -11.13 -5.69
N ALA A 326 -1.44 -10.20 -5.01
CA ALA A 326 -2.18 -10.49 -3.79
C ALA A 326 -3.43 -11.34 -4.07
N ILE A 327 -4.17 -11.04 -5.15
CA ILE A 327 -5.38 -11.78 -5.54
C ILE A 327 -5.02 -13.18 -6.02
N GLU A 328 -3.97 -13.34 -6.84
CA GLU A 328 -3.50 -14.66 -7.27
C GLU A 328 -3.12 -15.54 -6.07
N LYS A 329 -2.37 -14.97 -5.12
CA LYS A 329 -1.99 -15.68 -3.90
C LYS A 329 -3.23 -16.14 -3.11
N ALA A 330 -4.22 -15.26 -2.93
CA ALA A 330 -5.45 -15.59 -2.19
C ALA A 330 -6.27 -16.68 -2.88
N GLN A 331 -6.36 -16.65 -4.22
CA GLN A 331 -7.05 -17.68 -5.01
C GLN A 331 -6.36 -19.04 -4.91
N ASN A 332 -5.03 -19.07 -4.95
CA ASN A 332 -4.26 -20.31 -4.81
C ASN A 332 -4.45 -20.95 -3.41
N VAL A 333 -4.53 -20.14 -2.35
CA VAL A 333 -4.86 -20.62 -1.01
C VAL A 333 -6.27 -21.20 -0.97
N GLN A 334 -7.27 -20.47 -1.50
CA GLN A 334 -8.66 -20.94 -1.55
C GLN A 334 -8.79 -22.29 -2.28
N LEU A 335 -8.13 -22.47 -3.44
CA LEU A 335 -8.15 -23.73 -4.18
C LEU A 335 -7.51 -24.89 -3.40
N SER A 336 -6.45 -24.61 -2.64
CA SER A 336 -5.81 -25.63 -1.80
C SER A 336 -6.66 -26.07 -0.60
N GLU A 337 -7.54 -25.19 -0.11
CA GLU A 337 -8.49 -25.51 0.97
C GLU A 337 -9.72 -26.28 0.44
N GLU A 338 -10.13 -26.02 -0.80
CA GLU A 338 -11.28 -26.69 -1.45
C GLU A 338 -10.95 -28.09 -2.01
N GLN A 339 -9.66 -28.47 -2.09
CA GLN A 339 -9.21 -29.81 -2.45
C GLN A 339 -8.61 -30.54 -1.23
N PRO A 340 -9.42 -31.09 -0.32
CA PRO A 340 -8.90 -31.96 0.73
C PRO A 340 -8.34 -33.23 0.07
N GLY A 341 -7.04 -33.47 0.25
CA GLY A 341 -6.34 -34.66 -0.23
C GLY A 341 -6.78 -35.95 0.43
#